data_AF-A0AA86LWS4-F1
#
_entry.id   AF-A0AA86LWS4-F1
#
_cell.length_a   1.000
_cell.length_b   1.000
_cell.length_c   1.000
_cell.angle_alpha   90.00
_cell.angle_beta   90.00
_cell.angle_gamma   90.00
#
_symmetry.space_group_name_H-M   'P 1'
#
loop_
_entity.id
_entity.type
_entity.pdbx_description
1 polymer ?
#
loop_
_entity_poly.entity_id
_entity_poly.type
_entity_poly.pdbx_seq_one_letter_code
_entity_poly.pdbx_strand_id
1 'polypeptide(L)' 'MKKVAIKFLLYFLVFFGGNLIINILFKSQADFLTAFSTAFGVAFGIAAIELYTRKKSKAA' A
#
# COMPACT_ATOMS: atom_id res chain seq x y z
N MET A 1 6.27 14.29 -6.11
CA MET A 1 7.04 13.25 -5.41
C MET A 1 6.66 13.16 -3.94
N LYS A 2 6.94 14.17 -3.09
CA LYS A 2 6.58 14.15 -1.65
C LYS A 2 5.11 13.78 -1.34
N LYS A 3 4.14 14.39 -2.04
CA LYS A 3 2.71 14.08 -1.86
C LYS A 3 2.34 12.62 -2.19
N VAL A 4 2.99 12.03 -3.19
CA VAL A 4 2.75 10.63 -3.59
C VAL A 4 3.39 9.67 -2.57
N ALA A 5 4.59 9.99 -2.08
CA ALA A 5 5.25 9.20 -1.04
C ALA A 5 4.47 9.19 0.29
N ILE A 6 3.91 10.33 0.71
CA ILE A 6 3.07 10.41 1.93
C ILE A 6 1.80 9.57 1.76
N LYS A 7 1.13 9.66 0.61
CA LYS A 7 -0.05 8.84 0.32
C LYS A 7 0.29 7.35 0.28
N PHE A 8 1.41 6.98 -0.35
CA PHE A 8 1.91 5.61 -0.36
C PHE A 8 2.09 5.10 1.08
N LEU A 9 2.75 5.87 1.94
CA LEU A 9 2.98 5.50 3.33
C LEU A 9 1.65 5.31 4.09
N LEU A 10 0.68 6.20 3.89
CA LEU A 10 -0.64 6.10 4.51
C LEU A 10 -1.38 4.84 4.06
N TYR A 11 -1.44 4.57 2.75
CA TYR A 11 -2.07 3.34 2.24
C TYR A 11 -1.34 2.10 2.77
N PHE A 12 -0.01 2.10 2.73
CA PHE A 12 0.80 1.02 3.26
C PHE A 12 0.48 0.75 4.73
N LEU A 13 0.46 1.77 5.59
CA LEU A 13 0.18 1.63 7.01
C LEU A 13 -1.23 1.10 7.28
N VAL A 14 -2.24 1.59 6.55
CA VAL A 14 -3.63 1.13 6.69
C VAL A 14 -3.75 -0.34 6.27
N PHE A 15 -3.23 -0.70 5.09
CA PHE A 15 -3.30 -2.09 4.60
C PHE A 15 -2.45 -3.03 5.46
N PHE A 16 -1.25 -2.62 5.86
CA PHE A 16 -0.36 -3.43 6.68
C PHE A 16 -0.94 -3.65 8.07
N GLY A 17 -1.38 -2.58 8.74
CA GLY A 17 -2.00 -2.66 10.06
C GLY A 17 -3.28 -3.48 10.05
N GLY A 18 -4.19 -3.24 9.09
CA GLY A 18 -5.42 -4.02 8.97
C GLY A 18 -5.16 -5.50 8.71
N ASN A 19 -4.22 -5.82 7.80
CA ASN A 19 -3.89 -7.20 7.46
C ASN A 19 -3.17 -7.92 8.62
N LEU A 20 -2.36 -7.21 9.42
CA LEU A 20 -1.78 -7.75 10.65
C LEU A 20 -2.84 -8.04 11.70
N ILE A 21 -3.77 -7.12 11.94
CA ILE A 21 -4.86 -7.31 12.90
C ILE A 21 -5.67 -8.55 12.52
N ILE A 22 -6.06 -8.68 11.24
CA ILE A 22 -6.80 -9.87 10.76
C ILE A 22 -5.96 -11.14 10.92
N ASN A 23 -4.67 -11.14 10.56
CA ASN A 23 -3.82 -12.32 10.75
C ASN A 23 -3.71 -12.73 12.23
N ILE A 24 -3.58 -11.77 13.15
CA ILE A 24 -3.50 -12.07 14.59
C ILE A 24 -4.84 -12.61 15.13
N LEU A 25 -5.96 -12.06 14.67
CA LEU A 25 -7.29 -12.48 15.15
C LEU A 25 -7.71 -13.86 14.63
N PHE A 26 -7.30 -14.23 13.42
CA PHE A 26 -7.83 -15.41 12.72
C PHE A 26 -6.80 -16.50 12.41
N LYS A 27 -5.49 -16.26 12.62
CA LYS A 27 -4.45 -17.28 12.44
C LYS A 27 -3.67 -17.52 13.72
N SER A 28 -3.32 -18.79 13.94
CA SER A 28 -2.45 -19.21 15.05
C SER A 28 -1.02 -18.67 14.94
N GLN A 29 -0.59 -18.26 13.74
CA GLN A 29 0.72 -17.67 13.48
C GLN A 29 0.52 -16.44 12.60
N ALA A 30 1.05 -15.29 13.05
CA ALA A 30 0.98 -14.06 12.27
C ALA A 30 1.95 -14.14 11.08
N ASP A 31 1.40 -14.17 9.87
CA ASP A 31 2.20 -14.17 8.64
C ASP A 31 2.60 -12.75 8.25
N PHE A 32 3.65 -12.26 8.91
CA PHE A 32 4.18 -10.92 8.72
C PHE A 32 4.65 -10.66 7.29
N LEU A 33 5.27 -11.65 6.65
CA LEU A 33 5.82 -11.50 5.30
C LEU A 33 4.70 -11.32 4.27
N THR A 34 3.65 -12.14 4.36
CA THR A 34 2.47 -12.00 3.48
C THR A 34 1.72 -10.71 3.75
N ALA A 35 1.58 -10.30 5.01
CA ALA A 35 0.93 -9.03 5.36
C ALA A 35 1.70 -7.83 4.77
N PHE A 36 3.04 -7.85 4.89
CA PHE A 36 3.92 -6.82 4.36
C PHE A 36 3.89 -6.77 2.83
N SER A 37 4.10 -7.90 2.16
CA SER A 37 4.20 -7.96 0.69
C SER A 37 2.88 -7.54 0.03
N THR A 38 1.74 -7.95 0.59
CA THR A 38 0.41 -7.55 0.13
C THR A 38 0.21 -6.04 0.28
N ALA A 39 0.48 -5.49 1.46
CA ALA A 39 0.33 -4.06 1.71
C ALA A 39 1.25 -3.22 0.83
N PHE A 40 2.49 -3.67 0.64
CA PHE A 40 3.46 -3.03 -0.25
C PHE A 40 2.99 -3.04 -1.70
N GLY A 41 2.59 -4.21 -2.22
CA GLY A 41 2.14 -4.37 -3.60
C GLY A 41 0.93 -3.48 -3.93
N VAL A 42 -0.08 -3.47 -3.05
CA VAL A 42 -1.29 -2.64 -3.23
C VAL A 42 -0.95 -1.15 -3.17
N ALA A 43 -0.22 -0.70 -2.14
CA ALA A 43 0.16 0.71 -2.01
C ALA A 43 1.05 1.17 -3.18
N PHE A 44 1.95 0.31 -3.65
CA PHE A 44 2.82 0.59 -4.79
C PHE A 44 2.02 0.70 -6.09
N GLY A 45 1.08 -0.22 -6.33
CA GLY A 45 0.19 -0.15 -7.50
C GLY A 45 -0.61 1.15 -7.55
N ILE A 46 -1.19 1.57 -6.41
CA ILE A 46 -1.91 2.86 -6.31
C ILE A 46 -0.98 4.04 -6.62
N ALA A 47 0.23 4.05 -6.05
CA ALA A 47 1.20 5.11 -6.29
C ALA A 47 1.66 5.16 -7.77
N ALA A 48 1.85 4.00 -8.40
CA ALA A 48 2.22 3.88 -9.80
C ALA A 48 1.12 4.44 -10.72
N ILE A 49 -0.14 4.10 -10.47
CA ILE A 49 -1.30 4.62 -11.23
C ILE A 49 -1.43 6.14 -11.05
N GLU A 50 -1.26 6.66 -9.82
CA GLU A 50 -1.31 8.10 -9.56
C GLU A 50 -0.19 8.84 -10.31
N LEU A 51 1.02 8.29 -10.34
CA LEU A 51 2.13 8.86 -11.12
C LEU A 51 1.87 8.83 -12.62
N TYR A 52 1.39 7.70 -13.14
CA TYR A 52 1.05 7.54 -14.55
C TYR A 52 -0.02 8.56 -15.00
N THR A 53 -1.10 8.66 -14.22
CA THR A 53 -2.21 9.58 -14.52
C THR A 53 -1.78 11.05 -14.45
N ARG A 54 -0.97 11.42 -13.45
CA ARG A 54 -0.40 12.78 -13.35
C ARG A 54 0.52 13.12 -14.51
N LYS A 55 1.32 12.17 -15.00
CA LYS A 55 2.16 12.37 -16.19
C LYS A 55 1.31 12.58 -17.43
N LYS A 56 0.29 11.74 -17.64
CA LYS A 56 -0.64 11.85 -18.78
C LYS A 56 -1.41 13.19 -18.77
N SER A 57 -1.90 13.61 -17.61
CA SER A 57 -2.64 14.88 -17.45
C SER A 57 -1.78 16.13 -17.64
N LYS A 58 -0.45 16.04 -17.54
CA LYS A 58 0.47 17.16 -17.82
C LYS A 58 0.91 17.22 -19.28
N ALA A 59 0.63 16.18 -20.06
CA ALA A 59 0.99 16.08 -21.47
C ALA A 59 -0.18 16.42 -22.40
N ALA A 60 -1.37 16.67 -21.85
CA ALA A 60 -2.57 17.16 -22.52
C ALA A 60 -2.78 18.63 -22.15
#